data_AF-A0A7S1EJV2-F1
#
_entry.id   AF-A0A7S1EJV2-F1
#
_cell.length_a   1.000
_cell.length_b   1.000
_cell.length_c   1.000
_cell.angle_alpha   90.00
_cell.angle_beta   90.00
_cell.angle_gamma   90.00
#
_symmetry.space_group_name_H-M   'P 1'
#
loop_
_entity.id
_entity.type
_entity.pdbx_description
1 polymer ?
#
loop_
_entity_poly.entity_id
_entity_poly.type
_entity_poly.pdbx_seq_one_letter_code
_entity_poly.pdbx_strand_id
1 'polypeptide(L)'
;AKAGITTTLNARTSVLAAANPAYGRYNMRRSPSENINLPQALLSRFDLLFLLVDRVDQTQDIALARHVTHVHRFNSAPSVENDDVFDSNFLRAYIAQARTVEPVVPDELQEYIVGAYISMRCDEEPSDTRNYF
;
A
#
# COMPACT_ATOMS: atom_id res chain seq x y z
N ALA A 1 -23.17 20.85 5.05
CA ALA A 1 -23.94 22.09 5.23
C ALA A 1 -23.15 23.01 6.15
N LYS A 2 -22.78 24.21 5.69
CA LYS A 2 -22.16 25.25 6.51
C LYS A 2 -22.74 26.58 6.05
N ALA A 3 -22.99 27.51 6.98
CA ALA A 3 -23.56 28.83 6.68
C ALA A 3 -24.86 28.81 5.85
N GLY A 4 -25.74 27.83 6.09
CA GLY A 4 -27.03 27.73 5.38
C GLY A 4 -26.95 27.25 3.93
N ILE A 5 -25.74 27.01 3.39
CA ILE A 5 -25.54 26.49 2.05
C ILE A 5 -25.24 24.98 2.13
N THR A 6 -26.06 24.22 1.42
CA THR A 6 -25.87 22.78 1.21
C THR A 6 -25.57 22.57 -0.27
N THR A 7 -24.31 22.25 -0.57
CA THR A 7 -23.85 21.95 -1.92
C THR A 7 -23.02 20.68 -1.87
N THR A 8 -23.20 19.82 -2.87
CA THR A 8 -22.39 18.62 -3.07
C THR A 8 -21.37 18.91 -4.15
N LEU A 9 -20.09 18.66 -3.86
CA LEU A 9 -18.99 18.82 -4.81
C LEU A 9 -18.36 17.45 -5.07
N ASN A 10 -17.96 17.21 -6.31
CA ASN A 10 -17.31 15.97 -6.70
C ASN A 10 -15.82 16.01 -6.30
N ALA A 11 -15.34 14.97 -5.62
CA ALA A 11 -13.94 14.82 -5.23
C ALA A 11 -13.36 13.56 -5.86
N ARG A 12 -12.88 13.66 -7.11
CA ARG A 12 -12.17 12.58 -7.80
C ARG A 12 -10.68 12.65 -7.47
N THR A 13 -10.27 11.98 -6.39
CA THR A 13 -8.87 11.88 -5.98
C THR A 13 -8.59 10.53 -5.36
N SER A 14 -7.37 10.01 -5.56
CA SER A 14 -6.85 8.91 -4.76
C SER A 14 -6.44 9.43 -3.38
N VAL A 15 -6.54 8.59 -2.36
CA VAL A 15 -6.13 8.91 -0.99
C VAL A 15 -4.94 8.03 -0.62
N LEU A 16 -3.86 8.65 -0.16
CA LEU A 16 -2.75 7.98 0.49
C LEU A 16 -2.81 8.32 1.98
N ALA A 17 -2.84 7.29 2.83
CA ALA A 17 -2.89 7.44 4.27
C ALA A 17 -1.72 6.71 4.92
N ALA A 18 -1.15 7.31 5.96
CA ALA A 18 -0.20 6.68 6.86
C ALA A 18 -0.80 6.64 8.26
N ALA A 19 -0.77 5.48 8.90
CA ALA A 19 -1.30 5.29 10.24
C ALA A 19 -0.30 4.51 11.09
N ASN A 20 -0.17 4.92 12.35
CA ASN A 20 0.63 4.20 13.33
C ASN A 20 -0.24 3.17 14.06
N PRO A 21 0.33 2.04 14.54
CA PRO A 21 -0.40 1.11 15.38
C PRO A 21 -0.91 1.77 16.67
N ALA A 22 -2.10 1.39 17.13
CA ALA A 22 -2.79 1.97 18.28
C ALA A 22 -1.97 1.96 19.57
N TYR A 23 -1.08 0.97 19.73
CA TYR A 23 -0.22 0.79 20.91
C TYR A 23 1.26 1.03 20.60
N GLY A 24 1.57 1.73 19.50
CA GLY A 24 2.95 2.07 19.09
C GLY A 24 3.77 0.93 18.46
N ARG A 25 3.35 -0.33 18.64
CA ARG A 25 3.92 -1.51 17.98
C ARG A 25 2.82 -2.34 17.34
N TYR A 26 3.10 -2.88 16.17
CA TYR A 26 2.17 -3.75 15.47
C TYR A 26 2.19 -5.14 16.11
N ASN A 27 1.03 -5.63 16.55
CA ASN A 27 0.89 -6.96 17.12
C ASN A 27 0.38 -7.94 16.07
N MET A 28 1.24 -8.89 15.66
CA MET A 28 0.92 -9.92 14.66
C MET A 28 -0.20 -10.87 15.07
N ARG A 29 -0.54 -10.95 16.36
CA ARG A 29 -1.63 -11.79 16.86
C ARG A 29 -3.00 -11.12 16.76
N ARG A 30 -3.06 -9.84 16.40
CA ARG A 30 -4.29 -9.08 16.26
C ARG A 30 -4.56 -8.81 14.79
N SER A 31 -5.83 -8.65 14.46
CA SER A 31 -6.25 -8.25 13.12
C SER A 31 -5.74 -6.83 12.78
N PRO A 32 -5.60 -6.48 11.49
CA PRO A 32 -5.22 -5.13 11.09
C PRO A 32 -6.17 -4.04 11.62
N SER A 33 -7.48 -4.33 11.69
CA SER A 33 -8.48 -3.39 12.22
C SER A 33 -8.26 -3.07 13.70
N GLU A 34 -7.95 -4.08 14.52
CA GLU A 34 -7.60 -3.90 15.93
C GLU A 34 -6.26 -3.19 16.12
N ASN A 35 -5.32 -3.37 15.19
CA ASN A 35 -4.01 -2.71 15.24
C ASN A 35 -4.09 -1.22 14.88
N ILE A 36 -4.95 -0.82 13.94
CA ILE A 36 -4.95 0.54 13.35
C ILE A 36 -5.97 1.49 14.04
N ASN A 37 -6.84 0.97 14.92
CA ASN A 37 -7.91 1.72 15.59
C ASN A 37 -8.76 2.54 14.60
N LEU A 38 -9.03 1.96 13.43
CA LEU A 38 -9.94 2.51 12.43
C LEU A 38 -11.17 1.61 12.29
N PRO A 39 -12.37 2.18 12.11
CA PRO A 39 -13.57 1.41 11.82
C PRO A 39 -13.35 0.50 10.60
N GLN A 40 -13.77 -0.77 10.70
CA GLN A 40 -13.64 -1.75 9.62
C GLN A 40 -14.27 -1.26 8.31
N ALA A 41 -15.39 -0.54 8.39
CA ALA A 41 -16.08 0.04 7.23
C ALA A 41 -15.29 1.15 6.50
N LEU A 42 -14.30 1.77 7.16
CA LEU A 42 -13.36 2.68 6.49
C LEU A 42 -12.18 1.92 5.92
N LEU A 43 -11.66 0.93 6.66
CA LEU A 43 -10.56 0.09 6.19
C LEU A 43 -10.92 -0.69 4.91
N SER A 44 -12.15 -1.20 4.81
CA SER A 44 -12.63 -1.92 3.62
C SER A 44 -12.78 -1.03 2.38
N ARG A 45 -12.63 0.30 2.50
CA ARG A 45 -12.63 1.23 1.36
C ARG A 45 -11.23 1.48 0.80
N PHE A 46 -10.18 0.98 1.46
CA PHE A 46 -8.83 0.99 0.92
C PHE A 46 -8.64 -0.27 0.09
N ASP A 47 -8.34 -0.11 -1.20
CA ASP A 47 -8.06 -1.23 -2.09
C ASP A 47 -6.71 -1.91 -1.76
N LEU A 48 -5.78 -1.17 -1.16
CA LEU A 48 -4.44 -1.64 -0.80
C LEU A 48 -4.08 -1.25 0.64
N LEU A 49 -3.60 -2.22 1.42
CA LEU A 49 -3.07 -2.02 2.77
C LEU A 49 -1.62 -2.53 2.83
N PHE A 50 -0.66 -1.62 2.97
CA PHE A 50 0.75 -1.97 3.16
C PHE A 50 1.15 -1.90 4.63
N LEU A 51 1.50 -3.05 5.21
CA LEU A 51 1.97 -3.14 6.59
C LEU A 51 3.50 -3.04 6.63
N LEU A 52 4.01 -1.92 7.14
CA LEU A 52 5.43 -1.73 7.40
C LEU A 52 5.73 -2.13 8.86
N VAL A 53 6.22 -3.35 9.06
CA VAL A 53 6.55 -3.88 10.39
C VAL A 53 8.04 -3.76 10.65
N ASP A 54 8.38 -3.05 11.72
CA ASP A 54 9.74 -2.99 12.27
C ASP A 54 10.11 -4.35 12.89
N ARG A 55 11.01 -5.08 12.24
CA ARG A 55 11.55 -6.37 12.70
C ARG A 55 13.04 -6.20 12.93
N VAL A 56 13.52 -6.67 14.09
CA VAL A 56 14.95 -6.67 14.40
C VAL A 56 15.67 -7.64 13.47
N ASP A 57 16.53 -7.11 12.61
CA ASP A 57 17.35 -7.87 11.69
C ASP A 57 18.70 -7.17 11.56
N GLN A 58 19.75 -7.82 12.07
CA GLN A 58 21.08 -7.23 12.13
C GLN A 58 21.60 -6.78 10.76
N THR A 59 21.29 -7.53 9.69
CA THR A 59 21.80 -7.21 8.35
C THR A 59 21.08 -5.98 7.80
N GLN A 60 19.76 -5.92 7.95
CA GLN A 60 18.95 -4.77 7.54
C GLN A 60 19.29 -3.53 8.36
N ASP A 61 19.48 -3.67 9.67
CA ASP A 61 19.83 -2.58 10.58
C ASP A 61 21.20 -1.99 10.23
N ILE A 62 22.19 -2.83 9.93
CA ILE A 62 23.52 -2.39 9.47
C ILE A 62 23.41 -1.65 8.14
N ALA A 63 22.64 -2.17 7.18
CA ALA A 63 22.45 -1.54 5.87
C ALA A 63 21.77 -0.17 6.02
N LEU A 64 20.72 -0.09 6.84
CA LEU A 64 20.02 1.16 7.15
C LEU A 64 20.94 2.18 7.81
N ALA A 65 21.72 1.77 8.83
CA ALA A 65 22.65 2.66 9.52
C ALA A 65 23.74 3.21 8.58
N ARG A 66 24.28 2.37 7.69
CA ARG A 66 25.23 2.79 6.65
C ARG A 66 24.61 3.79 5.69
N HIS A 67 23.36 3.56 5.27
CA HIS A 67 22.65 4.48 4.39
C HIS A 67 22.42 5.84 5.06
N VAL A 68 21.90 5.85 6.29
CA VAL A 68 21.62 7.08 7.05
C VAL A 68 22.89 7.88 7.29
N THR A 69 23.98 7.23 7.72
CA THR A 69 25.27 7.91 7.94
C THR A 69 25.88 8.46 6.65
N HIS A 70 25.72 7.76 5.52
CA HIS A 70 26.12 8.27 4.21
C HIS A 70 25.34 9.53 3.84
N VAL A 71 24.00 9.47 3.92
CA VAL A 71 23.13 10.62 3.61
C VAL A 71 23.50 11.85 4.45
N HIS A 72 23.70 11.68 5.75
CA HIS A 72 24.10 12.80 6.61
C HIS A 72 25.51 13.33 6.34
N ARG A 73 26.45 12.47 5.90
CA ARG A 73 27.82 12.89 5.60
C ARG A 73 27.94 13.63 4.27
N PHE A 74 27.23 13.17 3.24
CA PHE A 74 27.36 13.67 1.87
C PHE A 74 26.20 14.56 1.44
N ASN A 75 25.14 14.64 2.24
CA ASN A 75 23.89 15.34 1.95
C ASN A 75 23.23 14.85 0.64
N SER A 76 23.49 13.59 0.29
CA SER A 76 23.01 12.90 -0.91
C SER A 76 22.81 11.43 -0.61
N ALA A 77 21.85 10.79 -1.27
CA ALA A 77 21.72 9.35 -1.23
C ALA A 77 22.98 8.68 -1.82
N PRO A 78 23.39 7.50 -1.31
CA PRO A 78 24.44 6.72 -1.95
C PRO A 78 24.02 6.43 -3.39
N SER A 79 24.95 6.61 -4.33
CA SER A 79 24.74 6.26 -5.73
C SER A 79 24.37 4.79 -5.82
N VAL A 80 23.18 4.51 -6.29
CA VAL A 80 22.78 3.14 -6.65
C VAL A 80 23.57 2.82 -7.90
N GLU A 81 24.40 1.78 -7.90
CA GLU A 81 25.25 1.37 -9.04
C GLU A 81 24.45 0.90 -10.27
N ASN A 82 23.12 1.07 -10.27
CA ASN A 82 22.27 0.72 -11.39
C ASN A 82 22.16 1.92 -12.34
N ASP A 83 22.84 1.83 -13.48
CA ASP A 83 22.74 2.79 -14.59
C ASP A 83 21.33 2.79 -15.26
N ASP A 84 20.44 1.87 -14.87
CA ASP A 84 19.10 1.69 -15.44
C ASP A 84 17.99 2.53 -14.75
N VAL A 85 18.35 3.48 -13.88
CA VAL A 85 17.35 4.30 -13.19
C VAL A 85 16.89 5.45 -14.08
N PHE A 86 15.62 5.40 -14.50
CA PHE A 86 15.00 6.51 -15.22
C PHE A 86 14.91 7.78 -14.36
N ASP A 87 15.23 8.93 -14.97
CA ASP A 87 15.06 10.22 -14.32
C ASP A 87 13.59 10.48 -13.94
N SER A 88 13.40 11.25 -12.87
CA SER A 88 12.08 11.63 -12.37
C SER A 88 11.27 12.39 -13.41
N ASN A 89 11.89 13.22 -14.27
CA ASN A 89 11.14 13.95 -15.30
C ASN A 89 10.67 13.01 -16.41
N PHE A 90 11.48 12.03 -16.79
CA PHE A 90 11.09 10.99 -17.71
C PHE A 90 9.91 10.18 -17.16
N LEU A 91 9.99 9.71 -15.91
CA LEU A 91 8.90 8.95 -15.28
C LEU A 91 7.59 9.74 -15.22
N ARG A 92 7.65 11.04 -14.88
CA ARG A 92 6.48 11.92 -14.88
C ARG A 92 5.86 12.05 -16.27
N ALA A 93 6.68 12.27 -17.29
CA ALA A 93 6.21 12.37 -18.68
C ALA A 93 5.61 11.04 -19.17
N TYR A 94 6.25 9.92 -18.84
CA TYR A 94 5.77 8.59 -19.18
C TYR A 94 4.42 8.27 -18.52
N ILE A 95 4.28 8.54 -17.21
CA ILE A 95 3.01 8.35 -16.49
C ILE A 95 1.91 9.25 -17.08
N ALA A 96 2.23 10.50 -17.41
CA ALA A 96 1.27 11.41 -18.04
C ALA A 96 0.75 10.85 -19.38
N GLN A 97 1.65 10.28 -20.20
CA GLN A 97 1.28 9.64 -21.45
C GLN A 97 0.50 8.34 -21.22
N ALA A 98 0.91 7.50 -20.28
CA ALA A 98 0.20 6.24 -19.98
C ALA A 98 -1.24 6.49 -19.50
N ARG A 99 -1.49 7.58 -18.77
CA ARG A 99 -2.82 7.99 -18.32
C ARG A 99 -3.78 8.41 -19.45
N THR A 100 -3.30 8.62 -20.68
CA THR A 100 -4.19 8.91 -21.81
C THR A 100 -4.79 7.65 -22.44
N VAL A 101 -4.29 6.48 -22.07
CA VAL A 101 -4.78 5.20 -22.58
C VAL A 101 -5.92 4.71 -21.69
N GLU A 102 -7.03 4.34 -22.30
CA GLU A 102 -8.17 3.69 -21.64
C GLU A 102 -8.15 2.20 -22.01
N PRO A 103 -7.50 1.35 -21.19
CA PRO A 103 -7.38 -0.07 -21.51
C PRO A 103 -8.72 -0.77 -21.37
N VAL A 104 -8.98 -1.71 -22.29
CA VAL A 104 -10.13 -2.61 -22.24
C VAL A 104 -9.67 -4.02 -21.90
N VAL A 105 -10.47 -4.74 -21.12
CA VAL A 105 -10.19 -6.14 -20.79
C VAL A 105 -10.66 -7.00 -21.97
N PRO A 106 -9.78 -7.79 -22.62
CA PRO A 106 -10.19 -8.72 -23.67
C PRO A 106 -11.06 -9.87 -23.12
N ASP A 107 -11.97 -10.38 -23.95
CA ASP A 107 -12.90 -11.45 -23.57
C ASP A 107 -12.18 -12.73 -23.12
N GLU A 108 -11.00 -13.00 -23.67
CA GLU A 108 -10.13 -14.14 -23.33
C GLU A 108 -9.71 -14.16 -21.86
N LEU A 109 -9.67 -13.00 -21.18
CA LEU A 109 -9.30 -12.90 -19.76
C LEU A 109 -10.48 -13.01 -18.80
N GLN A 110 -11.71 -13.07 -19.30
CA GLN A 110 -12.91 -13.06 -18.47
C GLN A 110 -12.95 -14.26 -17.51
N GLU A 111 -12.71 -15.46 -18.01
CA GLU A 111 -12.70 -16.68 -17.18
C GLU A 111 -11.60 -16.62 -16.12
N TYR A 112 -10.43 -16.08 -16.47
CA TYR A 112 -9.32 -15.92 -15.54
C TYR A 112 -9.66 -14.97 -14.39
N ILE A 113 -10.25 -13.80 -14.67
CA ILE A 113 -10.62 -12.81 -13.64
C ILE A 113 -11.67 -13.38 -12.69
N VAL A 114 -12.69 -14.07 -13.23
CA VAL A 114 -13.73 -14.73 -12.42
C VAL A 114 -13.12 -15.81 -11.53
N GLY A 115 -12.25 -16.65 -12.09
CA GLY A 115 -11.54 -17.69 -11.34
C GLY A 115 -10.67 -17.11 -10.22
N ALA A 116 -9.92 -16.05 -10.50
CA ALA A 116 -9.08 -15.36 -9.52
C ALA A 116 -9.93 -14.78 -8.37
N TYR A 117 -11.06 -14.15 -8.68
CA TYR A 117 -11.96 -13.61 -7.67
C TYR A 117 -12.57 -14.69 -6.76
N ILE A 118 -12.99 -15.82 -7.32
CA ILE A 118 -13.49 -16.95 -6.53
C ILE A 118 -12.39 -17.52 -5.64
N SER A 119 -11.18 -17.67 -6.17
CA SER A 119 -10.01 -18.13 -5.38
C SER A 119 -9.77 -17.21 -4.18
N MET A 120 -9.74 -15.89 -4.40
CA MET A 120 -9.56 -14.91 -3.32
C MET A 120 -10.67 -15.02 -2.27
N ARG A 121 -11.92 -15.23 -2.68
CA ARG A 121 -13.06 -15.43 -1.77
C ARG A 121 -13.01 -16.74 -0.98
N CYS A 122 -12.46 -17.81 -1.56
CA CYS A 122 -12.24 -19.06 -0.85
C CYS A 122 -11.12 -18.94 0.20
N ASP A 123 -10.08 -18.16 -0.10
CA ASP A 123 -8.97 -17.93 0.85
C ASP A 123 -9.38 -17.01 2.02
N GLU A 124 -10.44 -16.20 1.86
CA GLU A 124 -11.04 -15.39 2.92
C GLU A 124 -11.93 -16.18 3.90
N GLU A 125 -12.24 -17.46 3.62
CA GLU A 125 -12.92 -18.33 4.57
C GLU A 125 -12.08 -18.44 5.86
N PRO A 126 -12.67 -18.26 7.06
CA PRO A 126 -11.90 -18.13 8.27
C PRO A 126 -11.03 -19.36 8.51
N SER A 127 -9.72 -19.14 8.62
CA SER A 127 -8.80 -20.01 9.35
C SER A 127 -9.10 -19.99 10.86
N ASP A 128 -10.37 -20.08 11.26
CA ASP A 128 -10.86 -20.12 12.64
C ASP A 128 -11.39 -21.52 13.01
N THR A 129 -11.37 -22.47 12.06
CA THR A 129 -11.82 -23.86 12.28
C THR A 129 -10.68 -24.89 12.37
N ARG A 130 -9.40 -24.47 12.36
CA ARG A 130 -8.24 -25.40 12.38
C ARG A 130 -7.51 -25.54 13.72
N ASN A 131 -8.17 -25.24 14.85
CA ASN A 131 -7.66 -25.53 16.20
C ASN A 131 -8.71 -26.20 17.11
N TYR A 132 -9.51 -27.11 16.55
CA TYR A 132 -10.39 -28.00 17.31
C TYR A 132 -10.31 -29.44 16.81
N PHE A 133 -9.10 -30.02 16.71
CA PHE A 133 -8.83 -31.46 16.91
C PHE A 133 -7.35 -31.65 17.22
#